data_AF-A0A3Q3WE93-F1
#
_entry.id   AF-A0A3Q3WE93-F1
#
_cell.length_a   1.000
_cell.length_b   1.000
_cell.length_c   1.000
_cell.angle_alpha   90.00
_cell.angle_beta   90.00
_cell.angle_gamma   90.00
#
_symmetry.space_group_name_H-M   'P 1'
#
loop_
_entity.id
_entity.type
_entity.pdbx_description
1 polymer ?
#
loop_
_entity_poly.entity_id
_entity_poly.type
_entity_poly.pdbx_seq_one_letter_code
_entity_poly.pdbx_strand_id
1 'polypeptide(L)'
;MKFPLDLLADIAMEWGMVEDYVILSSESSVCPQVIINISSVGFVPLYGFSDKQKILALFSPTDPMTAVGLYLLDKWWAVEDILQTADPARDGAVEVETVGERIVLYILNRVIYRAQEMSSEELPFLCHGENHYAKILWNNGEAIGFYSVKHSGSPCNSFSSRIFQLPVMDSIFVRKCHRGKGFGLQMLEDFVLSFKEDSLGLRYPLSKSMYKVCEKYLSQYPGDAERLWEVESIGRPNQRTNIANKIQTMDLSGET
;
A
#
# COMPACT_ATOMS: atom_id res chain seq x y z
N MET A 1 19.72 -4.12 10.58
CA MET A 1 19.13 -4.25 11.94
C MET A 1 17.63 -4.38 11.73
N LYS A 2 16.89 -5.26 12.42
CA LYS A 2 15.46 -5.40 12.14
C LYS A 2 14.65 -4.31 12.86
N PHE A 3 13.71 -3.69 12.17
CA PHE A 3 12.86 -2.65 12.74
C PHE A 3 11.86 -3.24 13.75
N PRO A 4 11.80 -2.71 14.99
CA PRO A 4 10.96 -3.28 16.03
C PRO A 4 9.52 -2.75 15.90
N LEU A 5 8.80 -3.26 14.89
CA LEU A 5 7.44 -2.84 14.53
C LEU A 5 6.50 -2.76 15.75
N ASP A 6 6.58 -3.75 16.63
CA ASP A 6 5.70 -3.92 17.78
C ASP A 6 5.90 -2.86 18.87
N LEU A 7 7.07 -2.21 18.93
CA LEU A 7 7.33 -1.13 19.89
C LEU A 7 6.56 0.15 19.56
N LEU A 8 5.98 0.24 18.36
CA LEU A 8 5.15 1.36 17.90
C LEU A 8 3.65 1.03 17.96
N ALA A 9 3.25 -0.07 18.59
CA ALA A 9 1.84 -0.46 18.72
C ALA A 9 1.02 0.56 19.55
N ASP A 10 1.62 1.14 20.59
CA ASP A 10 0.91 1.93 21.61
C ASP A 10 1.36 3.41 21.71
N ILE A 11 2.16 3.92 20.77
CA ILE A 11 2.72 5.27 20.90
C ILE A 11 1.79 6.33 20.29
N ALA A 12 1.16 7.13 21.16
CA ALA A 12 0.74 8.49 20.82
C ALA A 12 2.00 9.36 20.65
N MET A 13 2.52 9.40 19.43
CA MET A 13 3.81 10.03 19.09
C MET A 13 3.72 11.56 19.14
N GLU A 14 4.01 12.18 20.29
CA GLU A 14 4.42 13.59 20.37
C GLU A 14 5.94 13.67 20.18
N TRP A 15 6.40 14.29 19.08
CA TRP A 15 7.83 14.49 18.84
C TRP A 15 8.22 15.93 19.12
N GLY A 16 9.07 16.11 20.12
CA GLY A 16 9.88 17.31 20.29
C GLY A 16 11.02 17.34 19.28
N MET A 17 11.42 18.55 18.86
CA MET A 17 12.54 18.76 17.95
C MET A 17 13.83 18.18 18.55
N VAL A 18 14.54 17.32 17.81
CA VAL A 18 15.87 16.83 18.20
C VAL A 18 16.89 17.35 17.19
N GLU A 19 17.80 18.18 17.67
CA GLU A 19 19.02 18.59 16.97
C GLU A 19 20.13 17.60 17.34
N ASP A 20 20.27 16.49 16.62
CA ASP A 20 21.47 15.64 16.74
C ASP A 20 21.92 15.11 15.37
N TYR A 21 23.20 15.35 15.04
CA TYR A 21 23.86 14.92 13.82
C TYR A 21 24.29 13.45 13.96
N VAL A 22 23.67 12.54 13.19
CA VAL A 22 24.04 11.12 13.14
C VAL A 22 24.40 10.74 11.71
N ILE A 23 25.45 9.95 11.50
CA ILE A 23 25.75 9.36 10.18
C ILE A 23 25.09 7.98 10.14
N LEU A 24 24.16 7.77 9.21
CA LEU A 24 23.63 6.45 8.91
C LEU A 24 24.63 5.67 8.06
N SER A 25 25.31 4.69 8.65
CA SER A 25 26.03 3.66 7.92
C SER A 25 25.25 2.35 7.98
N SER A 26 24.70 1.93 6.84
CA SER A 26 24.22 0.56 6.64
C SER A 26 25.41 -0.32 6.21
N GLU A 27 25.63 -1.45 6.89
CA GLU A 27 26.55 -2.51 6.41
C GLU A 27 25.98 -3.28 5.20
N SER A 28 24.73 -2.99 4.80
CA SER A 28 24.13 -3.40 3.54
C SER A 28 24.37 -2.32 2.47
N SER A 29 25.09 -2.70 1.43
CA SER A 29 25.70 -1.88 0.39
C SER A 29 24.73 -1.26 -0.64
N VAL A 30 23.58 -0.71 -0.22
CA VAL A 30 22.59 -0.13 -1.16
C VAL A 30 22.15 1.30 -0.81
N CYS A 31 22.42 1.81 0.39
CA CYS A 31 22.23 3.24 0.66
C CYS A 31 23.54 3.99 0.41
N PRO A 32 23.60 4.96 -0.54
CA PRO A 32 24.72 5.90 -0.55
C PRO A 32 24.81 6.56 0.82
N GLN A 33 26.02 6.80 1.31
CA GLN A 33 26.21 7.52 2.58
C GLN A 33 25.54 8.90 2.46
N VAL A 34 24.38 9.05 3.08
CA VAL A 34 23.67 10.33 3.12
C VAL A 34 24.10 11.06 4.38
N ILE A 35 24.70 12.24 4.20
CA ILE A 35 25.07 13.11 5.30
C ILE A 35 23.78 13.70 5.86
N ILE A 36 23.50 13.42 7.12
CA ILE A 36 22.34 13.97 7.81
C ILE A 36 22.67 15.40 8.25
N ASN A 37 21.97 16.35 7.64
CA ASN A 37 22.01 17.77 7.97
C ASN A 37 20.66 18.43 7.61
N ILE A 38 20.49 19.70 7.97
CA ILE A 38 19.23 20.44 7.79
C ILE A 38 18.72 20.51 6.34
N SER A 39 19.59 20.37 5.33
CA SER A 39 19.20 20.35 3.92
C SER A 39 18.76 18.97 3.41
N SER A 40 19.08 17.91 4.16
CA SER A 40 18.75 16.53 3.82
C SER A 40 17.55 15.98 4.59
N VAL A 41 17.07 16.69 5.61
CA VAL A 41 15.95 16.22 6.46
C VAL A 41 14.73 17.10 6.31
N GLY A 42 13.54 16.51 6.45
CA GLY A 42 12.29 17.24 6.42
C GLY A 42 11.13 16.43 6.96
N PHE A 43 10.10 17.12 7.45
CA PHE A 43 8.91 16.47 7.97
C PHE A 43 7.98 16.04 6.84
N VAL A 44 7.54 14.79 6.88
CA VAL A 44 6.52 14.24 5.98
C VAL A 44 5.26 13.87 6.77
N PRO A 45 4.05 14.15 6.25
CA PRO A 45 2.81 13.76 6.91
C PRO A 45 2.58 12.26 6.73
N LEU A 46 2.34 11.54 7.84
CA LEU A 46 2.06 10.10 7.80
C LEU A 46 0.72 9.81 7.10
N TYR A 47 -0.30 10.65 7.34
CA TYR A 47 -1.66 10.44 6.85
C TYR A 47 -2.07 11.39 5.71
N GLY A 48 -1.12 11.75 4.85
CA GLY A 48 -1.39 12.56 3.65
C GLY A 48 -1.75 14.01 3.97
N PHE A 49 -3.02 14.40 3.82
CA PHE A 49 -3.47 15.78 4.04
C PHE A 49 -3.61 16.17 5.52
N SER A 50 -3.42 15.22 6.44
CA SER A 50 -3.46 15.48 7.87
C SER A 50 -2.09 15.94 8.36
N ASP A 51 -2.04 17.12 8.97
CA ASP A 51 -0.85 17.64 9.66
C ASP A 51 -0.70 17.09 11.10
N LYS A 52 -1.62 16.23 11.56
CA LYS A 52 -1.64 15.75 12.95
C LYS A 52 -0.40 14.95 13.33
N GLN A 53 0.09 14.11 12.42
CA GLN A 53 1.23 13.24 12.68
C GLN A 53 2.22 13.34 11.53
N LYS A 54 3.42 13.82 11.86
CA LYS A 54 4.54 14.00 10.93
C LYS A 54 5.72 13.17 11.40
N ILE A 55 6.50 12.70 10.44
CA ILE A 55 7.70 11.92 10.68
C ILE A 55 8.86 12.67 10.04
N LEU A 56 9.99 12.72 10.73
CA LEU A 56 11.20 13.28 10.15
C LEU A 56 11.79 12.26 9.17
N ALA A 57 11.91 12.65 7.91
CA ALA A 57 12.46 11.84 6.83
C ALA A 57 13.83 12.38 6.42
N LEU A 58 14.72 11.46 6.04
CA LEU A 58 15.98 11.73 5.38
C LEU A 58 15.79 11.55 3.87
N PHE A 59 16.18 12.53 3.07
CA PHE A 59 15.99 12.56 1.62
C PHE A 59 17.27 12.25 0.86
N SER A 60 17.12 11.65 -0.31
CA SER A 60 18.26 11.35 -1.18
C SER A 60 18.92 12.64 -1.67
N PRO A 61 20.27 12.73 -1.67
CA PRO A 61 20.98 13.87 -2.24
C PRO A 61 20.82 13.95 -3.77
N THR A 62 20.53 12.82 -4.44
CA THR A 62 20.32 12.77 -5.90
C THR A 62 18.88 13.02 -6.30
N ASP A 63 17.94 12.80 -5.39
CA ASP A 63 16.52 13.07 -5.59
C ASP A 63 15.87 13.55 -4.28
N PRO A 64 15.78 14.88 -4.08
CA PRO A 64 15.25 15.48 -2.86
C PRO A 64 13.78 15.14 -2.57
N MET A 65 13.07 14.49 -3.50
CA MET A 65 11.68 14.07 -3.29
C MET A 65 11.57 12.62 -2.79
N THR A 66 12.68 11.87 -2.78
CA THR A 66 12.73 10.48 -2.35
C THR A 66 13.30 10.36 -0.95
N ALA A 67 12.47 9.93 0.00
CA ALA A 67 12.92 9.57 1.33
C ALA A 67 13.72 8.25 1.29
N VAL A 68 14.88 8.23 1.94
CA VAL A 68 15.77 7.07 2.07
C VAL A 68 15.84 6.52 3.50
N GLY A 69 15.33 7.27 4.47
CA GLY A 69 15.20 6.82 5.84
C GLY A 69 14.23 7.67 6.66
N LEU A 70 13.80 7.14 7.80
CA LEU A 70 12.93 7.83 8.77
C LEU A 70 13.60 7.85 10.14
N TYR A 71 13.39 8.93 10.90
CA TYR A 71 13.78 9.00 12.30
C TYR A 71 12.65 8.44 13.17
N LEU A 72 12.91 7.30 13.81
CA LEU A 72 11.95 6.51 14.59
C LEU A 72 12.65 5.91 15.80
N LEU A 73 12.01 5.98 16.98
CA LEU A 73 12.55 5.47 18.25
C LEU A 73 13.97 5.99 18.54
N ASP A 74 14.14 7.31 18.44
CA ASP A 74 15.40 8.04 18.64
C ASP A 74 16.57 7.56 17.78
N LYS A 75 16.27 6.96 16.63
CA LYS A 75 17.25 6.44 15.68
C LYS A 75 16.81 6.67 14.26
N TRP A 76 17.78 6.78 13.38
CA TRP A 76 17.52 6.74 11.95
C TRP A 76 17.41 5.29 11.47
N TRP A 77 16.43 5.03 10.61
CA TRP A 77 16.20 3.73 9.99
C TRP A 77 16.15 3.88 8.48
N ALA A 78 16.89 3.02 7.77
CA ALA A 78 16.77 2.92 6.33
C ALA A 78 15.39 2.35 5.96
N VAL A 79 14.82 2.81 4.84
CA VAL A 79 13.48 2.37 4.42
C VAL A 79 13.38 0.86 4.24
N GLU A 80 14.45 0.21 3.75
CA GLU A 80 14.49 -1.25 3.60
C GLU A 80 14.52 -1.98 4.95
N ASP A 81 15.18 -1.44 5.98
CA ASP A 81 15.16 -2.03 7.32
C ASP A 81 13.77 -1.93 7.97
N ILE A 82 13.01 -0.86 7.68
CA ILE A 82 11.63 -0.66 8.17
C ILE A 82 10.67 -1.70 7.58
N LEU A 83 10.92 -2.15 6.35
CA LEU A 83 10.11 -3.18 5.68
C LEU A 83 10.40 -4.60 6.20
N GLN A 84 11.29 -4.76 7.17
CA GLN A 84 11.67 -6.05 7.74
C GLN A 84 11.22 -6.13 9.19
N THR A 85 10.61 -7.26 9.58
CA THR A 85 10.28 -7.56 10.97
C THR A 85 11.06 -8.76 11.51
N ALA A 86 11.26 -8.75 12.83
CA ALA A 86 11.82 -9.89 13.56
C ALA A 86 10.74 -10.90 13.97
N ASP A 87 9.46 -10.51 13.91
CA ASP A 87 8.34 -11.37 14.27
C ASP A 87 8.13 -12.47 13.21
N PRO A 88 8.40 -13.75 13.54
CA PRO A 88 8.22 -14.85 12.60
C PRO A 88 6.75 -15.14 12.28
N ALA A 89 5.79 -14.57 13.03
CA ALA A 89 4.36 -14.75 12.76
C ALA A 89 3.85 -13.83 11.63
N ARG A 90 4.64 -12.83 11.20
CA ARG A 90 4.26 -11.92 10.12
C ARG A 90 4.46 -12.58 8.76
N ASP A 91 3.39 -13.22 8.30
CA ASP A 91 3.28 -13.80 6.96
C ASP A 91 1.86 -13.64 6.42
N GLY A 92 1.73 -13.56 5.09
CA GLY A 92 0.44 -13.34 4.44
C GLY A 92 -0.10 -11.91 4.60
N ALA A 93 -1.38 -11.73 4.29
CA ALA A 93 -2.03 -10.43 4.35
C ALA A 93 -2.49 -10.13 5.78
N VAL A 94 -1.91 -9.12 6.41
CA VAL A 94 -2.19 -8.73 7.80
C VAL A 94 -2.76 -7.32 7.85
N GLU A 95 -3.84 -7.15 8.61
CA GLU A 95 -4.52 -5.87 8.78
C GLU A 95 -3.63 -4.83 9.48
N VAL A 96 -3.79 -3.57 9.08
CA VAL A 96 -3.04 -2.44 9.63
C VAL A 96 -3.83 -1.83 10.80
N GLU A 97 -3.39 -2.11 12.02
CA GLU A 97 -4.03 -1.70 13.27
C GLU A 97 -3.18 -0.73 14.09
N THR A 98 -1.86 -0.74 13.88
CA THR A 98 -0.88 0.01 14.68
C THR A 98 -0.22 1.16 13.92
N VAL A 99 0.37 2.11 14.65
CA VAL A 99 1.17 3.20 14.05
C VAL A 99 2.39 2.63 13.32
N GLY A 100 3.04 1.61 13.88
CA GLY A 100 4.15 0.91 13.23
C GLY A 100 3.77 0.38 11.85
N GLU A 101 2.64 -0.33 11.74
CA GLU A 101 2.15 -0.83 10.46
C GLU A 101 1.73 0.32 9.52
N ARG A 102 1.18 1.42 10.04
CA ARG A 102 0.90 2.62 9.23
C ARG A 102 2.18 3.20 8.62
N ILE A 103 3.30 3.16 9.35
CA ILE A 103 4.61 3.59 8.83
C ILE A 103 5.08 2.64 7.72
N VAL A 104 4.96 1.32 7.90
CA VAL A 104 5.30 0.34 6.85
C VAL A 104 4.45 0.56 5.60
N LEU A 105 3.14 0.73 5.76
CA LEU A 105 2.22 1.05 4.67
C LEU A 105 2.58 2.36 3.97
N TYR A 106 2.97 3.39 4.74
CA TYR A 106 3.46 4.65 4.19
C TYR A 106 4.71 4.45 3.35
N ILE A 107 5.71 3.69 3.83
CA ILE A 107 6.93 3.40 3.05
C ILE A 107 6.57 2.68 1.75
N LEU A 108 5.74 1.63 1.81
CA LEU A 108 5.33 0.88 0.63
C LEU A 108 4.64 1.76 -0.42
N ASN A 109 3.70 2.62 -0.02
CA ASN A 109 2.95 3.46 -0.95
C ASN A 109 3.76 4.69 -1.40
N ARG A 110 4.33 5.44 -0.46
CA ARG A 110 4.88 6.78 -0.71
C ARG A 110 6.32 6.78 -1.17
N VAL A 111 7.10 5.79 -0.71
CA VAL A 111 8.51 5.71 -1.03
C VAL A 111 8.72 4.66 -2.12
N ILE A 112 8.39 3.40 -1.86
CA ILE A 112 8.69 2.32 -2.80
C ILE A 112 7.82 2.42 -4.05
N TYR A 113 6.49 2.38 -3.91
CA TYR A 113 5.60 2.49 -5.05
C TYR A 113 5.76 3.85 -5.73
N ARG A 114 5.43 4.95 -5.06
CA ARG A 114 5.30 6.26 -5.73
C ARG A 114 6.62 6.83 -6.25
N ALA A 115 7.71 6.70 -5.51
CA ALA A 115 8.98 7.32 -5.88
C ALA A 115 9.88 6.41 -6.71
N GLN A 116 9.82 5.08 -6.50
CA GLN A 116 10.78 4.15 -7.12
C GLN A 116 10.17 3.24 -8.19
N GLU A 117 8.91 2.81 -8.02
CA GLU A 117 8.35 1.73 -8.84
C GLU A 117 7.16 2.11 -9.74
N MET A 118 6.50 3.24 -9.51
CA MET A 118 5.34 3.69 -10.27
C MET A 118 5.70 3.98 -11.73
N SER A 119 4.83 3.59 -12.66
CA SER A 119 4.99 3.92 -14.08
C SER A 119 4.55 5.36 -14.37
N SER A 120 5.12 5.99 -15.40
CA SER A 120 4.72 7.34 -15.83
C SER A 120 3.27 7.45 -16.30
N GLU A 121 2.68 6.35 -16.73
CA GLU A 121 1.31 6.28 -17.26
C GLU A 121 0.28 5.95 -16.17
N GLU A 122 0.72 5.62 -14.95
CA GLU A 122 -0.14 5.26 -13.84
C GLU A 122 -0.56 6.50 -13.04
N LEU A 123 -1.83 6.52 -12.60
CA LEU A 123 -2.27 7.50 -11.62
C LEU A 123 -1.80 7.06 -10.22
N PRO A 124 -1.15 7.95 -9.45
CA PRO A 124 -0.62 7.58 -8.14
C PRO A 124 -1.74 7.28 -7.15
N PHE A 125 -1.56 6.24 -6.36
CA PHE A 125 -2.37 6.02 -5.16
C PHE A 125 -2.27 7.22 -4.21
N LEU A 126 -3.42 7.54 -3.61
CA LEU A 126 -3.50 8.53 -2.56
C LEU A 126 -2.84 8.00 -1.28
N CYS A 127 -2.38 8.91 -0.42
CA CYS A 127 -1.91 8.50 0.90
C CYS A 127 -3.07 7.97 1.75
N HIS A 128 -2.80 6.98 2.59
CA HIS A 128 -3.81 6.40 3.46
C HIS A 128 -4.02 7.29 4.69
N GLY A 129 -5.28 7.54 5.03
CA GLY A 129 -5.65 8.17 6.29
C GLY A 129 -5.48 7.18 7.45
N GLU A 130 -5.48 7.73 8.66
CA GLU A 130 -5.34 7.01 9.93
C GLU A 130 -6.29 5.81 10.04
N ASN A 131 -7.56 6.01 9.70
CA ASN A 131 -8.62 4.99 9.82
C ASN A 131 -8.95 4.30 8.49
N HIS A 132 -8.10 4.43 7.45
CA HIS A 132 -8.35 3.75 6.18
C HIS A 132 -8.02 2.26 6.31
N TYR A 133 -8.97 1.40 5.95
CA TYR A 133 -8.74 -0.03 5.90
C TYR A 133 -7.64 -0.39 4.89
N ALA A 134 -6.65 -1.14 5.35
CA ALA A 134 -5.57 -1.66 4.54
C ALA A 134 -4.99 -2.93 5.18
N LYS A 135 -4.41 -3.78 4.36
CA LYS A 135 -3.57 -4.88 4.79
C LYS A 135 -2.20 -4.78 4.14
N ILE A 136 -1.16 -5.14 4.89
CA ILE A 136 0.20 -5.32 4.38
C ILE A 136 0.37 -6.80 4.06
N LEU A 137 0.92 -7.09 2.88
CA LEU A 137 1.32 -8.43 2.51
C LEU A 137 2.75 -8.68 3.00
N TRP A 138 2.89 -9.61 3.92
CA TRP A 138 4.17 -10.09 4.44
C TRP A 138 4.55 -11.41 3.77
N ASN A 139 5.86 -11.60 3.56
CA ASN A 139 6.42 -12.86 3.11
C ASN A 139 7.74 -13.10 3.83
N ASN A 140 7.78 -14.09 4.72
CA ASN A 140 8.94 -14.39 5.57
C ASN A 140 9.45 -13.18 6.38
N GLY A 141 8.53 -12.38 6.94
CA GLY A 141 8.87 -11.19 7.72
C GLY A 141 9.30 -9.97 6.91
N GLU A 142 9.24 -10.03 5.58
CA GLU A 142 9.41 -8.86 4.72
C GLU A 142 8.05 -8.34 4.25
N ALA A 143 7.82 -7.03 4.35
CA ALA A 143 6.67 -6.36 3.77
C ALA A 143 6.89 -6.18 2.26
N ILE A 144 6.11 -6.91 1.46
CA ILE A 144 6.29 -7.03 0.01
C ILE A 144 5.21 -6.35 -0.83
N GLY A 145 4.15 -5.88 -0.18
CA GLY A 145 3.01 -5.28 -0.86
C GLY A 145 1.93 -4.84 0.12
N PHE A 146 0.86 -4.26 -0.42
CA PHE A 146 -0.32 -3.90 0.34
C PHE A 146 -1.55 -3.87 -0.55
N TYR A 147 -2.72 -3.90 0.06
CA TYR A 147 -3.95 -3.43 -0.58
C TYR A 147 -4.78 -2.62 0.42
N SER A 148 -5.61 -1.72 -0.07
CA SER A 148 -6.54 -0.92 0.74
C SER A 148 -7.97 -1.06 0.26
N VAL A 149 -8.94 -0.87 1.15
CA VAL A 149 -10.36 -1.04 0.84
C VAL A 149 -11.16 0.19 1.24
N LYS A 150 -12.15 0.55 0.42
CA LYS A 150 -13.27 1.41 0.81
C LYS A 150 -14.44 0.52 1.16
N HIS A 151 -14.85 0.50 2.43
CA HIS A 151 -15.97 -0.31 2.89
C HIS A 151 -17.29 0.15 2.29
N SER A 152 -18.23 -0.78 2.12
CA SER A 152 -19.63 -0.44 1.87
C SER A 152 -20.14 0.50 2.96
N GLY A 153 -20.91 1.52 2.57
CA GLY A 153 -21.42 2.56 3.46
C GLY A 153 -20.41 3.65 3.86
N SER A 154 -19.11 3.47 3.58
CA SER A 154 -18.12 4.52 3.87
C SER A 154 -18.25 5.72 2.92
N PRO A 155 -17.98 6.96 3.39
CA PRO A 155 -18.04 8.15 2.55
C PRO A 155 -16.92 8.16 1.51
N CYS A 156 -17.23 8.65 0.30
CA CYS A 156 -16.26 8.77 -0.80
C CYS A 156 -15.11 9.71 -0.46
N ASN A 157 -15.38 10.78 0.27
CA ASN A 157 -14.41 11.67 0.90
C ASN A 157 -15.10 12.42 2.06
N SER A 158 -14.33 13.11 2.89
CA SER A 158 -14.83 13.80 4.09
C SER A 158 -15.87 14.91 3.83
N PHE A 159 -16.04 15.34 2.58
CA PHE A 159 -16.91 16.45 2.19
C PHE A 159 -18.06 16.01 1.27
N SER A 160 -18.23 14.71 1.03
CA SER A 160 -19.24 14.17 0.12
C SER A 160 -20.26 13.31 0.86
N SER A 161 -21.54 13.53 0.57
CA SER A 161 -22.64 12.66 1.02
C SER A 161 -22.72 11.34 0.24
N ARG A 162 -21.84 11.13 -0.75
CA ARG A 162 -21.80 9.90 -1.55
C ARG A 162 -21.11 8.79 -0.77
N ILE A 163 -21.80 7.67 -0.60
CA ILE A 163 -21.29 6.49 0.10
C ILE A 163 -21.07 5.33 -0.86
N PHE A 164 -20.01 4.55 -0.63
CA PHE A 164 -19.75 3.32 -1.37
C PHE A 164 -20.90 2.33 -1.19
N GLN A 165 -21.31 1.68 -2.29
CA GLN A 165 -22.44 0.73 -2.31
C GLN A 165 -21.99 -0.74 -2.22
N LEU A 166 -20.68 -0.97 -2.15
CA LEU A 166 -20.03 -2.26 -2.01
C LEU A 166 -18.60 -2.05 -1.48
N PRO A 167 -17.95 -3.08 -0.90
CA PRO A 167 -16.52 -3.03 -0.63
C PRO A 167 -15.73 -2.88 -1.93
N VAL A 168 -14.81 -1.92 -2.00
CA VAL A 168 -13.95 -1.70 -3.17
C VAL A 168 -12.48 -1.75 -2.77
N MET A 169 -11.73 -2.70 -3.32
CA MET A 169 -10.26 -2.68 -3.28
C MET A 169 -9.78 -1.44 -4.07
N ASP A 170 -9.34 -0.43 -3.32
CA ASP A 170 -9.08 0.93 -3.80
C ASP A 170 -7.66 1.09 -4.34
N SER A 171 -6.71 0.37 -3.74
CA SER A 171 -5.34 0.27 -4.23
C SER A 171 -4.80 -1.12 -3.92
N ILE A 172 -3.90 -1.59 -4.79
CA ILE A 172 -3.20 -2.86 -4.65
C ILE A 172 -1.80 -2.69 -5.24
N PHE A 173 -0.79 -3.15 -4.51
CA PHE A 173 0.60 -3.03 -4.90
C PHE A 173 1.41 -4.24 -4.45
N VAL A 174 2.27 -4.73 -5.35
CA VAL A 174 3.33 -5.69 -5.05
C VAL A 174 4.64 -5.07 -5.53
N ARG A 175 5.65 -5.07 -4.67
CA ARG A 175 7.02 -4.64 -5.02
C ARG A 175 7.53 -5.38 -6.24
N LYS A 176 8.19 -4.70 -7.18
CA LYS A 176 8.60 -5.25 -8.49
C LYS A 176 9.42 -6.52 -8.35
N CYS A 177 10.34 -6.59 -7.38
CA CYS A 177 11.17 -7.77 -7.10
C CYS A 177 10.39 -9.00 -6.60
N HIS A 178 9.11 -8.86 -6.22
CA HIS A 178 8.23 -9.95 -5.81
C HIS A 178 7.13 -10.27 -6.83
N ARG A 179 7.00 -9.50 -7.92
CA ARG A 179 5.99 -9.77 -8.97
C ARG A 179 6.25 -11.09 -9.69
N GLY A 180 5.20 -11.68 -10.25
CA GLY A 180 5.26 -12.96 -10.96
C GLY A 180 5.28 -14.20 -10.05
N LYS A 181 5.27 -14.02 -8.73
CA LYS A 181 5.33 -15.11 -7.73
C LYS A 181 3.97 -15.51 -7.13
N GLY A 182 2.87 -14.95 -7.63
CA GLY A 182 1.50 -15.27 -7.17
C GLY A 182 0.91 -14.34 -6.10
N PHE A 183 1.69 -13.41 -5.54
CA PHE A 183 1.26 -12.52 -4.45
C PHE A 183 0.06 -11.61 -4.78
N GLY A 184 -0.11 -11.20 -6.05
CA GLY A 184 -1.31 -10.46 -6.46
C GLY A 184 -2.58 -11.29 -6.37
N LEU A 185 -2.50 -12.59 -6.71
CA LEU A 185 -3.61 -13.53 -6.55
C LEU A 185 -3.91 -13.76 -5.07
N GLN A 186 -2.89 -13.96 -4.25
CA GLN A 186 -3.05 -14.14 -2.81
C GLN A 186 -3.77 -12.97 -2.15
N MET A 187 -3.45 -11.72 -2.51
CA MET A 187 -4.17 -10.55 -2.00
C MET A 187 -5.61 -10.47 -2.51
N LEU A 188 -5.89 -10.90 -3.74
CA LEU A 188 -7.24 -10.94 -4.26
C LEU A 188 -8.08 -12.01 -3.53
N GLU A 189 -7.52 -13.19 -3.30
CA GLU A 189 -8.17 -14.27 -2.52
C GLU A 189 -8.48 -13.81 -1.10
N ASP A 190 -7.49 -13.22 -0.41
CA ASP A 190 -7.68 -12.69 0.95
C ASP A 190 -8.76 -11.60 0.98
N PHE A 191 -8.79 -10.69 -0.01
CA PHE A 191 -9.85 -9.71 -0.14
C PHE A 191 -11.23 -10.35 -0.32
N VAL A 192 -11.38 -11.31 -1.24
CA VAL A 192 -12.69 -11.95 -1.47
C VAL A 192 -13.18 -12.71 -0.24
N LEU A 193 -12.28 -13.36 0.49
CA LEU A 193 -12.59 -14.07 1.74
C LEU A 193 -12.92 -13.11 2.90
N SER A 194 -12.37 -11.90 2.91
CA SER A 194 -12.56 -10.92 3.98
C SER A 194 -13.95 -10.26 3.98
N PHE A 195 -14.68 -10.30 2.86
CA PHE A 195 -15.97 -9.63 2.69
C PHE A 195 -17.06 -10.64 2.33
N LYS A 196 -18.27 -10.46 2.89
CA LYS A 196 -19.39 -11.42 2.72
C LYS A 196 -20.40 -11.00 1.67
N GLU A 197 -20.25 -9.79 1.14
CA GLU A 197 -21.14 -9.21 0.15
C GLU A 197 -21.08 -9.95 -1.19
N ASP A 198 -22.26 -10.08 -1.82
CA ASP A 198 -22.43 -10.75 -3.12
C ASP A 198 -21.72 -10.02 -4.27
N SER A 199 -21.34 -8.75 -4.07
CA SER A 199 -20.60 -7.96 -5.05
C SER A 199 -19.42 -7.29 -4.37
N LEU A 200 -18.24 -7.51 -4.94
CA LEU A 200 -16.98 -6.92 -4.52
C LEU A 200 -16.37 -6.13 -5.67
N GLY A 201 -15.84 -4.96 -5.34
CA GLY A 201 -15.30 -4.02 -6.30
C GLY A 201 -13.78 -4.02 -6.34
N LEU A 202 -13.22 -3.84 -7.53
CA LEU A 202 -11.85 -3.42 -7.74
C LEU A 202 -11.88 -2.06 -8.46
N ARG A 203 -11.08 -1.10 -7.97
CA ARG A 203 -11.10 0.28 -8.48
C ARG A 203 -10.73 0.36 -9.96
N TYR A 204 -11.59 1.02 -10.76
CA TYR A 204 -11.26 1.46 -12.12
C TYR A 204 -10.20 2.58 -12.09
N PRO A 205 -9.25 2.62 -13.05
CA PRO A 205 -9.02 1.62 -14.09
C PRO A 205 -8.17 0.45 -13.59
N LEU A 206 -8.55 -0.78 -13.93
CA LEU A 206 -7.69 -1.94 -13.69
C LEU A 206 -6.57 -2.02 -14.72
N SER A 207 -5.37 -2.31 -14.23
CA SER A 207 -4.23 -2.59 -15.10
C SER A 207 -4.40 -3.93 -15.81
N LYS A 208 -3.74 -4.10 -16.97
CA LYS A 208 -3.69 -5.39 -17.68
C LYS A 208 -3.19 -6.53 -16.78
N SER A 209 -2.23 -6.23 -15.90
CA SER A 209 -1.72 -7.19 -14.92
C SER A 209 -2.80 -7.61 -13.92
N MET A 210 -3.65 -6.68 -13.47
CA MET A 210 -4.74 -7.00 -12.55
C MET A 210 -5.83 -7.84 -13.24
N TYR A 211 -6.14 -7.59 -14.51
CA TYR A 211 -7.04 -8.47 -15.28
C TYR A 211 -6.53 -9.91 -15.33
N LYS A 212 -5.24 -10.13 -15.56
CA LYS A 212 -4.63 -11.48 -15.50
C LYS A 212 -4.73 -12.14 -14.12
N VAL A 213 -4.63 -11.34 -13.05
CA VAL A 213 -4.84 -11.85 -11.69
C VAL A 213 -6.30 -12.27 -11.49
N CYS A 214 -7.26 -11.46 -11.93
CA CYS A 214 -8.68 -11.79 -11.87
C CYS A 214 -9.04 -13.01 -12.72
N GLU A 215 -8.48 -13.13 -13.93
CA GLU A 215 -8.65 -14.30 -14.80
C GLU A 215 -8.18 -15.58 -14.11
N LYS A 216 -6.98 -15.54 -13.51
CA LYS A 216 -6.44 -16.68 -12.77
C LYS A 216 -7.28 -17.02 -11.54
N TYR A 217 -7.82 -16.02 -10.85
CA TYR A 217 -8.74 -16.21 -9.72
C TYR A 217 -10.03 -16.90 -10.19
N LEU A 218 -10.70 -16.36 -11.20
CA LEU A 218 -11.97 -16.89 -11.71
C LEU A 218 -11.83 -18.29 -12.32
N SER A 219 -10.65 -18.63 -12.83
CA SER A 219 -10.33 -20.01 -13.26
C SER A 219 -10.30 -21.00 -12.09
N GLN A 220 -9.91 -20.56 -10.89
CA GLN A 220 -9.89 -21.39 -9.67
C GLN A 220 -11.23 -21.38 -8.93
N TYR A 221 -11.96 -20.26 -9.01
CA TYR A 221 -13.23 -20.05 -8.32
C TYR A 221 -14.32 -19.58 -9.31
N PRO A 222 -14.76 -20.45 -10.25
CA PRO A 222 -15.74 -20.06 -11.28
C PRO A 222 -17.11 -19.63 -10.71
N GLY A 223 -17.43 -20.04 -9.47
CA GLY A 223 -18.64 -19.60 -8.77
C GLY A 223 -18.67 -18.09 -8.46
N ASP A 224 -17.52 -17.42 -8.51
CA ASP A 224 -17.41 -15.98 -8.23
C ASP A 224 -17.51 -15.11 -9.51
N ALA A 225 -17.90 -15.69 -10.66
CA ALA A 225 -18.02 -14.96 -11.93
C ALA A 225 -18.92 -13.70 -11.83
N GLU A 226 -19.96 -13.74 -11.01
CA GLU A 226 -20.87 -12.61 -10.77
C GLU A 226 -20.49 -11.75 -9.55
N ARG A 227 -19.40 -12.10 -8.86
CA ARG A 227 -18.99 -11.45 -7.62
C ARG A 227 -18.02 -10.31 -7.82
N LEU A 228 -17.17 -10.36 -8.85
CA LEU A 228 -16.09 -9.38 -9.06
C LEU A 228 -16.45 -8.32 -10.11
N TRP A 229 -16.37 -7.06 -9.69
CA TRP A 229 -16.75 -5.91 -10.50
C TRP A 229 -15.61 -4.90 -10.57
N GLU A 230 -15.34 -4.36 -11.74
CA GLU A 230 -14.54 -3.15 -11.89
C GLU A 230 -15.45 -1.95 -11.60
N VAL A 231 -15.01 -1.06 -10.70
CA VAL A 231 -15.85 -0.06 -10.08
C VAL A 231 -15.35 1.36 -10.32
N GLU A 232 -16.24 2.17 -10.89
CA GLU A 232 -16.09 3.62 -10.97
C GLU A 232 -16.76 4.32 -9.77
N SER A 233 -16.20 5.46 -9.35
CA SER A 233 -16.76 6.31 -8.30
C SER A 233 -17.14 5.54 -7.00
N ILE A 234 -18.42 5.48 -6.64
CA ILE A 234 -18.94 4.80 -5.43
C ILE A 234 -19.56 3.43 -5.72
N GLY A 235 -19.50 2.98 -6.98
CA GLY A 235 -20.02 1.69 -7.41
C GLY A 235 -21.51 1.56 -7.29
N ARG A 236 -22.31 2.48 -7.82
CA ARG A 236 -23.73 2.20 -8.11
C ARG A 236 -23.86 1.12 -9.20
N PRO A 237 -25.02 0.46 -9.38
CA PRO A 237 -25.19 -0.57 -10.42
C PRO A 237 -24.74 -0.14 -11.82
N ASN A 238 -24.97 1.13 -12.19
CA ASN A 238 -24.54 1.69 -13.48
C ASN A 238 -23.07 2.19 -13.51
N GLN A 239 -22.31 1.97 -12.43
CA GLN A 239 -20.90 2.34 -12.27
C GLN A 239 -20.01 1.10 -12.04
N ARG A 240 -20.55 -0.09 -12.35
CA ARG A 240 -19.85 -1.36 -12.19
C ARG A 240 -19.84 -2.07 -13.53
N THR A 241 -18.70 -2.66 -13.89
CA THR A 241 -18.58 -3.57 -15.03
C THR A 241 -18.13 -4.94 -14.51
N ASN A 242 -18.86 -6.00 -14.85
CA ASN A 242 -18.50 -7.35 -14.43
C ASN A 242 -17.12 -7.73 -15.03
N ILE A 243 -16.20 -8.20 -14.18
CA ILE A 243 -14.83 -8.48 -14.59
C ILE A 243 -14.73 -9.71 -15.51
N ALA A 244 -15.51 -10.76 -15.25
CA ALA A 244 -15.51 -11.97 -16.08
C ALA A 244 -15.95 -11.64 -17.52
N ASN A 245 -17.03 -10.87 -17.68
CA ASN A 245 -17.52 -10.43 -18.98
C ASN A 245 -16.50 -9.55 -19.71
N LYS A 246 -15.79 -8.69 -18.96
CA LYS A 246 -14.78 -7.81 -19.53
C LYS A 246 -13.55 -8.58 -20.00
N ILE A 247 -13.10 -9.60 -19.26
CA ILE A 247 -12.00 -10.50 -19.68
C ILE A 247 -12.36 -11.19 -21.00
N GLN A 248 -13.54 -11.82 -21.09
CA GLN A 248 -14.00 -12.48 -22.32
C GLN A 248 -14.02 -11.52 -23.53
N THR A 249 -14.42 -10.27 -23.32
CA THR A 249 -14.44 -9.26 -24.38
C THR A 249 -13.03 -8.86 -24.81
N MET A 250 -12.06 -8.80 -23.88
CA MET A 250 -10.66 -8.50 -24.21
C MET A 250 -10.03 -9.62 -25.04
N ASP A 251 -10.30 -10.88 -24.73
CA ASP A 251 -9.75 -12.02 -25.46
C ASP A 251 -10.23 -12.04 -26.91
N LEU A 252 -11.53 -11.80 -27.13
CA LEU A 252 -12.12 -11.69 -28.47
C LEU A 252 -11.52 -10.56 -29.32
N SER A 253 -11.02 -9.49 -28.68
CA SER A 253 -10.38 -8.36 -29.36
C SER A 253 -8.89 -8.54 -29.64
N GLY A 254 -8.26 -9.56 -29.03
CA GLY A 254 -6.84 -9.91 -29.25
C GLY A 254 -6.63 -10.93 -30.38
N GLU A 255 -7.71 -11.50 -30.92
CA GLU A 255 -7.69 -12.51 -32.00
C GLU A 255 -7.95 -11.91 -33.40
N THR A 256 -8.05 -10.58 -33.52
CA THR A 256 -8.21 -9.84 -34.80
C THR A 256 -7.00 -8.99 -35.12
#